data_AF-A0A1H9WL67-F1
#
_entry.id   AF-A0A1H9WL67-F1
#
_cell.length_a   1.000
_cell.length_b   1.000
_cell.length_c   1.000
_cell.angle_alpha   90.00
_cell.angle_beta   90.00
_cell.angle_gamma   90.00
#
_symmetry.space_group_name_H-M   'P 1'
#
loop_
_entity.id
_entity.type
_entity.pdbx_description
1 polymer ?
#
loop_
_entity_poly.entity_id
_entity_poly.type
_entity_poly.pdbx_seq_one_letter_code
_entity_poly.pdbx_strand_id
1 'polypeptide(L)'
;MRLATIMGWLVVAAGFYFGLSYLLNGDGAAAGFGIVDPAGYYVVKGVRDLAYALTALVLLLMKQYRALGWVVLADAIIPIGDCLAVITHGGTVGYALMVHGSAAVLVLITAFLLLRATAPERPRAVPAR
;
A
#
# COMPACT_ATOMS: atom_id res chain seq x y z
N MET A 1 -7.61 -5.60 16.98
CA MET A 1 -8.29 -5.75 15.67
C MET A 1 -8.77 -4.42 15.10
N ARG A 2 -9.50 -3.56 15.84
CA ARG A 2 -10.04 -2.28 15.29
C ARG A 2 -9.02 -1.42 14.53
N LEU A 3 -7.84 -1.18 15.11
CA LEU A 3 -6.79 -0.39 14.45
C LEU A 3 -6.33 -1.00 13.12
N ALA A 4 -6.04 -2.31 13.07
CA ALA A 4 -5.59 -2.99 11.86
C ALA A 4 -6.64 -2.92 10.74
N THR A 5 -7.93 -3.03 11.09
CA THR A 5 -9.02 -2.87 10.14
C THR A 5 -9.12 -1.44 9.62
N ILE A 6 -8.99 -0.43 10.47
CA ILE A 6 -8.97 0.99 10.06
C ILE A 6 -7.80 1.23 9.10
N MET A 7 -6.60 0.74 9.44
CA MET A 7 -5.43 0.87 8.57
C MET A 7 -5.63 0.17 7.22
N GLY A 8 -6.27 -1.01 7.20
CA GLY A 8 -6.65 -1.67 5.96
C GLY A 8 -7.59 -0.82 5.10
N TRP A 9 -8.60 -0.18 5.70
CA TRP A 9 -9.48 0.75 4.98
C TRP A 9 -8.74 1.98 4.46
N LEU A 10 -7.74 2.48 5.18
CA LEU A 10 -6.89 3.57 4.70
C LEU A 10 -6.07 3.16 3.47
N VAL A 11 -5.52 1.94 3.43
CA VAL A 11 -4.83 1.42 2.24
C VAL A 11 -5.76 1.38 1.04
N VAL A 12 -6.99 0.89 1.22
CA VAL A 12 -8.01 0.88 0.17
C VAL A 12 -8.35 2.30 -0.30
N ALA A 13 -8.64 3.20 0.64
CA ALA A 13 -9.01 4.59 0.32
C ALA A 13 -7.87 5.31 -0.42
N ALA A 14 -6.62 5.12 0.01
CA ALA A 14 -5.44 5.69 -0.62
C ALA A 14 -5.28 5.20 -2.07
N GLY A 15 -5.38 3.88 -2.32
CA GLY A 15 -5.24 3.35 -3.67
C GLY A 15 -6.36 3.78 -4.62
N PHE A 16 -7.61 3.87 -4.14
CA PHE A 16 -8.69 4.45 -4.94
C PHE A 16 -8.47 5.94 -5.23
N TYR A 17 -8.04 6.71 -4.22
CA TYR A 17 -7.76 8.13 -4.37
C TYR A 17 -6.64 8.38 -5.39
N PHE A 18 -5.49 7.71 -5.25
CA PHE A 18 -4.37 7.86 -6.17
C PHE A 18 -4.72 7.34 -7.56
N GLY A 19 -5.33 6.16 -7.65
CA GLY A 19 -5.75 5.56 -8.91
C GLY A 19 -6.66 6.50 -9.70
N LEU A 20 -7.71 7.01 -9.06
CA LEU A 20 -8.65 7.92 -9.70
C LEU A 20 -8.00 9.28 -10.02
N SER A 21 -7.15 9.81 -9.15
CA SER A 21 -6.44 11.08 -9.40
C SER A 21 -5.57 11.01 -10.65
N TYR A 22 -4.87 9.89 -10.86
CA TYR A 22 -4.06 9.67 -12.06
C TYR A 22 -4.89 9.49 -13.34
N LEU A 23 -6.08 8.89 -13.24
CA LEU A 23 -6.98 8.72 -14.38
C LEU A 23 -7.73 9.99 -14.77
N LEU A 24 -8.09 10.83 -13.79
CA LEU A 24 -8.87 12.05 -14.02
C LEU A 24 -8.01 13.30 -14.21
N ASN A 25 -6.83 13.34 -13.59
CA ASN A 25 -5.95 14.51 -13.58
C ASN A 25 -4.48 14.07 -13.45
N GLY A 26 -4.00 13.28 -14.41
CA GLY A 26 -2.66 12.71 -14.41
C GLY A 26 -1.55 13.74 -14.23
N ASP A 27 -1.58 14.85 -14.97
CA ASP A 27 -0.58 15.92 -14.86
C ASP A 27 -0.57 16.58 -13.47
N GLY A 28 -1.75 16.83 -12.90
CA GLY A 28 -1.86 17.36 -11.54
C GLY A 28 -1.38 16.36 -10.47
N ALA A 29 -1.66 15.07 -10.66
CA ALA A 29 -1.26 14.01 -9.74
C ALA A 29 0.26 13.73 -9.79
N ALA A 30 0.90 13.90 -10.94
CA ALA A 30 2.34 13.69 -11.13
C ALA A 30 3.19 14.60 -10.23
N ALA A 31 2.76 15.86 -10.05
CA ALA A 31 3.42 16.80 -9.15
C ALA A 31 3.51 16.27 -7.70
N GLY A 32 2.47 15.59 -7.22
CA GLY A 32 2.42 14.98 -5.88
C GLY A 32 3.22 13.67 -5.76
N PHE A 33 3.62 13.08 -6.88
CA PHE A 33 4.48 11.90 -6.90
C PHE A 33 5.96 12.26 -6.96
N GLY A 34 6.31 13.43 -7.49
CA GLY A 34 7.67 13.99 -7.45
C GLY A 34 8.47 13.80 -8.73
N ILE A 35 7.87 13.23 -9.77
CA ILE A 35 8.41 13.20 -11.14
C ILE A 35 7.26 13.41 -12.14
N VAL A 36 7.60 13.93 -13.31
CA VAL A 36 6.69 14.04 -14.46
C VAL A 36 7.11 12.97 -15.47
N ASP A 37 6.17 12.12 -15.86
CA ASP A 37 6.41 10.99 -16.77
C ASP A 37 5.72 11.20 -18.13
N PRO A 38 6.12 10.47 -19.19
CA PRO A 38 5.55 10.64 -20.53
C PRO A 38 4.06 10.24 -20.61
N ALA A 39 3.41 10.76 -21.65
CA ALA A 39 2.00 10.54 -21.92
C ALA A 39 1.63 9.04 -21.99
N GLY A 40 0.53 8.66 -21.34
CA GLY A 40 0.05 7.28 -21.23
C GLY A 40 0.48 6.55 -19.96
N TYR A 41 1.56 6.98 -19.30
CA TYR A 41 2.01 6.35 -18.06
C TYR A 41 1.04 6.58 -16.89
N TYR A 42 0.32 7.70 -16.89
CA TYR A 42 -0.69 7.98 -15.86
C TYR A 42 -1.82 6.95 -15.84
N VAL A 43 -2.23 6.43 -17.01
CA VAL A 43 -3.24 5.37 -17.09
C VAL A 43 -2.71 4.09 -16.46
N VAL A 44 -1.46 3.71 -16.76
CA VAL A 44 -0.82 2.53 -16.19
C VAL A 44 -0.78 2.62 -14.66
N LYS A 45 -0.28 3.75 -14.13
CA LYS A 45 -0.24 3.98 -12.68
C LYS A 45 -1.64 4.00 -12.07
N GLY A 46 -2.59 4.70 -12.71
CA GLY A 46 -3.95 4.80 -12.23
C GLY A 46 -4.64 3.45 -12.10
N VAL A 47 -4.58 2.62 -13.15
CA VAL A 47 -5.17 1.28 -13.16
C VAL A 47 -4.47 0.34 -12.17
N ARG A 48 -3.14 0.39 -12.07
CA ARG A 48 -2.38 -0.35 -11.05
C ARG A 48 -2.89 -0.03 -9.65
N ASP A 49 -3.06 1.26 -9.36
CA ASP A 49 -3.43 1.70 -8.02
C ASP A 49 -4.88 1.31 -7.67
N LEU A 50 -5.79 1.34 -8.65
CA LEU A 50 -7.15 0.79 -8.50
C LEU A 50 -7.16 -0.73 -8.29
N ALA A 51 -6.30 -1.47 -9.00
CA ALA A 51 -6.28 -2.92 -8.94
C ALA A 51 -5.88 -3.46 -7.56
N TYR A 52 -4.80 -2.93 -6.95
CA TYR A 52 -4.42 -3.35 -5.60
C TYR A 52 -5.45 -2.90 -4.57
N ALA A 53 -6.02 -1.69 -4.71
CA ALA A 53 -7.06 -1.18 -3.81
C ALA A 53 -8.31 -2.07 -3.84
N LEU A 54 -8.74 -2.49 -5.03
CA LEU A 54 -9.87 -3.40 -5.20
C LEU A 54 -9.57 -4.78 -4.59
N THR A 55 -8.36 -5.30 -4.78
CA THR A 55 -7.92 -6.58 -4.18
C THR A 55 -7.99 -6.51 -2.66
N ALA A 56 -7.45 -5.46 -2.06
CA ALA A 56 -7.53 -5.23 -0.62
C ALA A 56 -8.98 -5.04 -0.13
N LEU A 57 -9.81 -4.31 -0.87
CA LEU A 57 -11.23 -4.11 -0.56
C LEU A 57 -11.99 -5.43 -0.53
N VAL A 58 -11.81 -6.29 -1.54
CA VAL A 58 -12.46 -7.61 -1.60
C VAL A 58 -12.11 -8.43 -0.36
N LEU A 59 -10.83 -8.48 0.01
CA LEU A 59 -10.38 -9.23 1.20
C LEU A 59 -10.92 -8.63 2.51
N LEU A 60 -11.02 -7.31 2.62
CA LEU A 60 -11.65 -6.63 3.76
C LEU A 60 -13.14 -6.99 3.89
N LEU A 61 -13.89 -6.92 2.78
CA LEU A 61 -15.32 -7.21 2.75
C LEU A 61 -15.60 -8.69 3.06
N MET A 62 -14.75 -9.59 2.55
CA MET A 62 -14.79 -11.02 2.86
C MET A 62 -14.26 -11.36 4.26
N LYS A 63 -13.79 -10.37 5.03
CA LYS A 63 -13.19 -10.53 6.37
C LYS A 63 -11.98 -11.48 6.39
N GLN A 64 -11.28 -11.62 5.26
CA GLN A 64 -10.09 -12.45 5.10
C GLN A 64 -8.83 -11.71 5.58
N TYR A 65 -8.80 -11.30 6.85
CA TYR A 65 -7.80 -10.37 7.38
C TYR A 65 -6.36 -10.89 7.34
N ARG A 66 -6.15 -12.22 7.44
CA ARG A 66 -4.81 -12.80 7.35
C ARG A 66 -4.29 -12.77 5.90
N ALA A 67 -5.14 -13.11 4.93
CA ALA A 67 -4.81 -13.01 3.52
C ALA A 67 -4.57 -11.55 3.13
N LEU A 68 -5.41 -10.62 3.60
CA LEU A 68 -5.22 -9.18 3.45
C LEU A 68 -3.85 -8.74 3.97
N GLY A 69 -3.43 -9.21 5.15
CA GLY A 69 -2.12 -8.89 5.70
C GLY A 69 -0.95 -9.28 4.79
N TRP A 70 -1.04 -10.43 4.12
CA TRP A 70 -0.03 -10.87 3.14
C TRP A 70 -0.09 -10.08 1.82
N VAL A 71 -1.30 -9.77 1.34
CA VAL A 71 -1.47 -8.93 0.14
C VAL A 71 -0.91 -7.53 0.39
N VAL A 72 -1.27 -6.88 1.50
CA VAL A 72 -0.75 -5.56 1.86
C VAL A 72 0.78 -5.58 2.05
N LEU A 73 1.34 -6.69 2.55
CA LEU A 73 2.79 -6.85 2.62
C LEU A 73 3.44 -6.87 1.23
N ALA A 74 2.84 -7.58 0.28
CA ALA A 74 3.30 -7.59 -1.11
C ALA A 74 3.13 -6.21 -1.76
N ASP A 75 2.01 -5.53 -1.52
CA ASP A 75 1.73 -4.19 -2.02
C ASP A 75 2.74 -3.15 -1.52
N ALA A 76 3.43 -3.39 -0.40
CA ALA A 76 4.51 -2.51 0.08
C ALA A 76 5.65 -2.35 -0.94
N ILE A 77 5.80 -3.28 -1.89
CA ILE A 77 6.75 -3.15 -3.01
C ILE A 77 6.42 -1.91 -3.86
N ILE A 78 5.16 -1.52 -3.98
CA ILE A 78 4.71 -0.39 -4.79
C ILE A 78 5.32 0.94 -4.29
N PRO A 79 5.08 1.40 -3.05
CA PRO A 79 5.69 2.64 -2.57
C PRO A 79 7.21 2.57 -2.44
N ILE A 80 7.80 1.37 -2.25
CA ILE A 80 9.26 1.20 -2.32
C ILE A 80 9.77 1.49 -3.74
N GLY A 81 9.12 0.90 -4.75
CA GLY A 81 9.42 1.15 -6.15
C GLY A 81 9.20 2.61 -6.54
N ASP A 82 8.10 3.23 -6.08
CA ASP A 82 7.78 4.63 -6.33
C ASP A 82 8.85 5.55 -5.70
N CYS A 83 9.35 5.23 -4.50
CA CYS A 83 10.47 5.93 -3.86
C CYS A 83 11.75 5.86 -4.71
N LEU A 84 12.11 4.65 -5.18
CA LEU A 84 13.26 4.46 -6.05
C LEU A 84 13.12 5.20 -7.38
N ALA A 85 11.91 5.20 -7.97
CA ALA A 85 11.63 5.91 -9.20
C ALA A 85 11.92 7.41 -9.05
N VAL A 86 11.44 8.05 -7.99
CA VAL A 86 11.71 9.47 -7.71
C VAL A 86 13.21 9.73 -7.54
N ILE A 87 13.92 8.91 -6.78
CA ILE A 87 15.38 9.06 -6.55
C ILE A 87 16.16 8.96 -7.86
N THR A 88 15.73 8.08 -8.77
CA THR A 88 16.46 7.76 -10.00
C THR A 88 16.08 8.63 -11.20
N HIS A 89 14.95 9.34 -11.13
CA HIS A 89 14.40 10.11 -12.26
C HIS A 89 14.26 11.61 -11.95
N GLY A 90 15.22 12.16 -11.20
CA GLY A 90 15.39 13.61 -11.04
C GLY A 90 14.65 14.23 -9.85
N GLY A 91 13.95 13.42 -9.04
CA GLY A 91 13.41 13.87 -7.76
C GLY A 91 14.47 13.90 -6.64
N THR A 92 14.17 14.60 -5.56
CA THR A 92 15.08 14.67 -4.41
C THR A 92 14.90 13.47 -3.48
N VAL A 93 15.99 12.98 -2.87
CA VAL A 93 15.93 11.89 -1.88
C VAL A 93 15.03 12.26 -0.70
N GLY A 94 15.08 13.51 -0.25
CA GLY A 94 14.24 14.01 0.84
C GLY A 94 12.74 13.90 0.51
N TYR A 95 12.33 14.33 -0.69
CA TYR A 95 10.94 14.21 -1.13
C TYR A 95 10.53 12.74 -1.32
N ALA A 96 11.38 11.92 -1.93
CA ALA A 96 11.13 10.50 -2.12
C ALA A 96 10.87 9.76 -0.80
N LEU A 97 11.72 9.98 0.20
CA LEU A 97 11.56 9.39 1.54
C LEU A 97 10.34 9.95 2.28
N MET A 98 10.09 11.26 2.18
CA MET A 98 8.95 11.91 2.84
C MET A 98 7.61 11.39 2.31
N VAL A 99 7.46 11.26 0.99
CA VAL A 99 6.18 10.85 0.38
C VAL A 99 6.08 9.33 0.30
N HIS A 100 6.99 8.70 -0.44
CA HIS A 100 6.90 7.28 -0.76
C HIS A 100 7.53 6.40 0.32
N GLY A 101 8.64 6.83 0.91
CA GLY A 101 9.24 6.12 2.05
C GLY A 101 8.30 6.05 3.25
N SER A 102 7.62 7.14 3.59
CA SER A 102 6.63 7.15 4.67
C SER A 102 5.41 6.29 4.34
N ALA A 103 4.93 6.31 3.09
CA ALA A 103 3.87 5.40 2.63
C ALA A 103 4.28 3.93 2.75
N ALA A 104 5.51 3.58 2.34
CA ALA A 104 6.04 2.23 2.49
C ALA A 104 6.05 1.77 3.95
N VAL A 105 6.52 2.63 4.87
CA VAL A 105 6.51 2.34 6.31
C VAL A 105 5.08 2.12 6.82
N LEU A 106 4.12 2.97 6.43
CA LEU A 106 2.72 2.83 6.83
C LEU A 106 2.11 1.51 6.35
N VAL A 107 2.36 1.14 5.09
CA VAL A 107 1.87 -0.11 4.50
C VAL A 107 2.50 -1.33 5.19
N LEU A 108 3.80 -1.29 5.47
CA LEU A 108 4.49 -2.36 6.21
C LEU A 108 3.95 -2.51 7.64
N ILE A 109 3.71 -1.41 8.35
CA ILE A 109 3.08 -1.43 9.69
C ILE A 109 1.67 -2.01 9.59
N THR A 110 0.90 -1.62 8.59
CA THR A 110 -0.46 -2.14 8.36
C THR A 110 -0.45 -3.65 8.16
N ALA A 111 0.42 -4.14 7.28
CA ALA A 111 0.61 -5.57 7.04
C ALA A 111 1.01 -6.31 8.32
N PHE A 112 1.98 -5.78 9.06
CA PHE A 112 2.42 -6.35 10.33
C PHE A 112 1.28 -6.46 11.34
N LEU A 113 0.48 -5.39 11.51
CA LEU A 113 -0.65 -5.37 12.43
C LEU A 113 -1.73 -6.38 12.04
N LEU A 114 -2.05 -6.51 10.75
CA LEU A 114 -3.00 -7.50 10.24
C LEU A 114 -2.53 -8.93 10.49
N LEU A 115 -1.26 -9.23 10.20
CA LEU A 115 -0.67 -10.55 10.39
C LEU A 115 -0.54 -10.92 11.87
N ARG A 116 -0.16 -9.95 12.72
CA ARG A 116 -0.10 -10.14 14.19
C ARG A 116 -1.48 -10.39 14.78
N ALA A 117 -2.49 -9.60 14.37
CA ALA A 117 -3.85 -9.74 14.88
C ALA A 117 -4.53 -11.06 14.47
N THR A 118 -3.99 -11.75 13.46
CA THR A 118 -4.52 -12.99 12.90
C THR A 118 -3.53 -14.16 13.01
N ALA A 119 -2.53 -14.04 13.90
CA ALA A 119 -1.58 -15.11 14.13
C ALA A 119 -2.29 -16.31 14.79
N PRO A 120 -2.03 -17.55 14.34
CA PRO A 120 -2.53 -18.75 15.01
C PRO A 120 -2.08 -18.78 16.48
N GLU A 121 -2.91 -19.33 17.36
CA GLU A 121 -2.49 -19.58 18.74
C GLU A 121 -1.26 -20.49 18.74
N ARG A 122 -0.24 -20.12 19.50
CA ARG A 122 0.94 -20.97 19.68
C ARG A 122 0.48 -22.21 20.48
N PRO A 123 0.83 -23.44 20.06
CA PRO A 123 0.51 -24.63 20.84
C PRO A 123 1.00 -24.47 22.28
N ARG A 124 0.11 -24.67 23.27
CA ARG A 124 0.54 -24.70 24.68
C ARG A 124 1.47 -25.89 24.85
N ALA A 125 2.64 -25.65 25.43
CA ALA A 125 3.51 -26.75 25.86
C ALA A 125 2.72 -27.61 26.85
N VAL A 126 2.57 -28.90 26.53
CA VAL A 126 2.02 -29.87 27.47
C VAL A 126 3.09 -30.06 28.55
N PRO A 127 2.80 -29.81 29.84
CA PRO A 127 3.77 -30.07 30.90
C PRO A 127 4.21 -31.54 30.86
N ALA A 128 5.52 -31.78 30.88
CA ALA A 128 6.04 -33.14 31.05
C ALA A 128 5.53 -33.69 32.40
N ARG A 129 4.96 -34.91 32.35
CA ARG A 129 4.49 -35.64 33.54
C ARG A 129 5.66 -36.17 34.35
#